data_AF-A0A6A4I650-F1
#
_entry.id   AF-A0A6A4I650-F1
#
_cell.length_a   1.000
_cell.length_b   1.000
_cell.length_c   1.000
_cell.angle_alpha   90.00
_cell.angle_beta   90.00
_cell.angle_gamma   90.00
#
_symmetry.space_group_name_H-M   'P 1'
#
loop_
_entity.id
_entity.type
_entity.pdbx_description
1 polymer ?
#
loop_
_entity_poly.entity_id
_entity_poly.type
_entity_poly.pdbx_seq_one_letter_code
_entity_poly.pdbx_strand_id
1 'polypeptide(L)'
;MSASCYGVAASDYAWAYNSLSQDPCLVATSLGEACNAAYTIGTIGPGLSYIGPESSVGATACVCSSVLYMMLSACGGCQGSTVFTLWSEYNLNCETIYPMVFPEPIPIEIRVPHWAYANVSGPLGGFNPVDAEEIGGAYMYRRSLWPARI
;
A
#
# COMPACT_ATOMS: atom_id res chain seq x y z
N MET A 1 10.96 10.42 -11.86
CA MET A 1 9.78 11.10 -11.31
C MET A 1 9.35 10.31 -10.11
N SER A 2 9.18 10.96 -8.96
CA SER A 2 8.70 10.28 -7.76
C SER A 2 7.25 9.86 -7.96
N ALA A 3 6.90 8.69 -7.45
CA ALA A 3 5.54 8.17 -7.47
C ALA A 3 4.57 9.08 -6.72
N SER A 4 3.42 9.36 -7.32
CA SER A 4 2.26 10.00 -6.71
C SER A 4 0.98 9.43 -7.34
N CYS A 5 -0.17 9.58 -6.69
CA CYS A 5 -1.44 9.29 -7.35
C CYS A 5 -1.74 10.30 -8.46
N TYR A 6 -2.43 9.87 -9.53
CA TYR A 6 -2.81 10.77 -10.63
C TYR A 6 -4.07 10.31 -11.39
N GLY A 7 -4.69 11.24 -12.12
CA GLY A 7 -5.80 10.95 -13.04
C GLY A 7 -7.05 10.40 -12.34
N VAL A 8 -7.85 9.62 -13.08
CA VAL A 8 -9.09 9.02 -12.58
C VAL A 8 -8.83 7.99 -11.48
N ALA A 9 -7.74 7.26 -11.56
CA ALA A 9 -7.34 6.27 -10.54
C ALA A 9 -7.11 6.91 -9.16
N ALA A 10 -6.63 8.15 -9.11
CA ALA A 10 -6.50 8.89 -7.85
C ALA A 10 -7.86 9.13 -7.16
N SER A 11 -8.91 9.39 -7.95
CA SER A 11 -10.29 9.52 -7.45
C SER A 11 -10.84 8.20 -6.94
N ASP A 12 -10.59 7.09 -7.66
CA ASP A 12 -11.04 5.75 -7.24
C ASP A 12 -10.34 5.28 -5.96
N TYR A 13 -9.13 5.80 -5.69
CA TYR A 13 -8.35 5.56 -4.47
C TYR A 13 -8.44 6.69 -3.45
N ALA A 14 -9.46 7.55 -3.50
CA ALA A 14 -9.64 8.62 -2.51
C ALA A 14 -9.72 8.07 -1.06
N TRP A 15 -10.22 6.85 -0.87
CA TRP A 15 -10.27 6.16 0.42
C TRP A 15 -8.88 5.82 0.99
N ALA A 16 -7.85 5.75 0.14
CA ALA A 16 -6.49 5.36 0.53
C ALA A 16 -5.66 6.54 1.07
N TYR A 17 -6.15 7.78 0.95
CA TYR A 17 -5.52 8.95 1.54
C TYR A 17 -5.64 8.90 3.06
N ASN A 18 -4.58 9.25 3.76
CA ASN A 18 -4.57 9.24 5.22
C ASN A 18 -5.22 10.50 5.81
N SER A 19 -5.27 10.58 7.15
CA SER A 19 -5.85 11.71 7.89
C SER A 19 -5.12 13.05 7.74
N LEU A 20 -3.92 13.04 7.12
CA LEU A 20 -3.16 14.24 6.74
C LEU A 20 -3.31 14.57 5.25
N SER A 21 -4.26 13.94 4.55
CA SER A 21 -4.46 14.07 3.10
C SER A 21 -3.22 13.71 2.28
N GLN A 22 -2.38 12.80 2.78
CA GLN A 22 -1.24 12.28 2.05
C GLN A 22 -1.67 11.08 1.23
N ASP A 23 -1.21 11.04 -0.01
CA ASP A 23 -1.47 9.94 -0.92
C ASP A 23 -0.63 8.69 -0.54
N PRO A 24 -1.08 7.48 -0.91
CA PRO A 24 -0.39 6.25 -0.55
C PRO A 24 1.06 6.15 -1.08
N CYS A 25 1.41 6.82 -2.19
CA CYS A 25 2.79 6.80 -2.70
C CYS A 25 3.72 7.63 -1.83
N LEU A 26 3.27 8.79 -1.35
CA LEU A 26 4.01 9.60 -0.39
C LEU A 26 4.28 8.82 0.89
N VAL A 27 3.24 8.21 1.47
CA VAL A 27 3.39 7.41 2.69
C VAL A 27 4.33 6.21 2.47
N ALA A 28 4.18 5.48 1.36
CA ALA A 28 5.06 4.35 1.04
C ALA A 28 6.53 4.77 0.90
N THR A 29 6.79 5.90 0.24
CA THR A 29 8.15 6.45 0.09
C THR A 29 8.74 6.77 1.47
N SER A 30 8.00 7.49 2.32
CA SER A 30 8.50 7.86 3.64
C SER A 30 8.69 6.67 4.59
N LEU A 31 7.91 5.60 4.44
CA LEU A 31 8.14 4.36 5.17
C LEU A 31 9.43 3.66 4.72
N GLY A 32 9.72 3.62 3.41
CA GLY A 32 10.99 3.08 2.93
C GLY A 32 12.19 3.93 3.36
N GLU A 33 12.02 5.25 3.37
CA GLU A 33 13.04 6.22 3.81
C GLU A 33 13.45 6.05 5.27
N ALA A 34 12.57 5.52 6.12
CA ALA A 34 12.89 5.24 7.52
C ALA A 34 14.07 4.25 7.69
N CYS A 35 14.26 3.33 6.74
CA CYS A 35 15.40 2.41 6.72
C CYS A 35 16.52 2.86 5.79
N ASN A 36 16.19 3.58 4.71
CA ASN A 36 17.15 4.03 3.72
C ASN A 36 16.70 5.38 3.15
N ALA A 37 17.35 6.48 3.55
CA ALA A 37 17.02 7.82 3.09
C ALA A 37 17.12 8.04 1.55
N ALA A 38 17.74 7.11 0.82
CA ALA A 38 17.78 7.12 -0.65
C ALA A 38 16.68 6.25 -1.28
N TYR A 39 15.73 5.74 -0.50
CA TYR A 39 14.61 4.94 -1.01
C TYR A 39 13.72 5.79 -1.90
N THR A 40 13.41 5.27 -3.08
CA THR A 40 12.53 5.96 -4.03
C THR A 40 11.60 4.96 -4.69
N ILE A 41 10.38 5.41 -4.96
CA ILE A 41 9.39 4.67 -5.73
C ILE A 41 9.24 5.35 -7.09
N GLY A 42 9.42 4.60 -8.17
CA GLY A 42 9.19 5.09 -9.53
C GLY A 42 7.71 5.00 -9.92
N THR A 43 7.21 5.96 -10.68
CA THR A 43 5.84 5.90 -11.22
C THR A 43 5.66 4.67 -12.11
N ILE A 44 4.56 3.94 -11.90
CA ILE A 44 4.14 2.85 -12.78
C ILE A 44 2.89 3.22 -13.57
N GLY A 45 2.70 2.54 -14.69
CA GLY A 45 1.51 2.63 -15.53
C GLY A 45 0.56 1.45 -15.33
N PRO A 46 -0.60 1.47 -16.02
CA PRO A 46 -1.54 0.35 -16.02
C PRO A 46 -0.87 -0.97 -16.44
N GLY A 47 -1.22 -2.06 -15.76
CA GLY A 47 -0.70 -3.40 -16.04
C GLY A 47 0.70 -3.70 -15.48
N LEU A 48 1.30 -2.76 -14.74
CA LEU A 48 2.54 -2.99 -13.99
C LEU A 48 2.24 -3.10 -12.49
N SER A 49 3.06 -3.86 -11.76
CA SER A 49 3.00 -3.94 -10.30
C SER A 49 4.35 -3.58 -9.70
N TYR A 50 4.34 -3.11 -8.45
CA TYR A 50 5.56 -3.02 -7.67
C TYR A 50 5.97 -4.40 -7.19
N ILE A 51 7.25 -4.72 -7.38
CA ILE A 51 7.84 -5.98 -6.96
C ILE A 51 8.59 -5.83 -5.64
N GLY A 52 8.89 -6.96 -5.02
CA GLY A 52 9.74 -7.06 -3.85
C GLY A 52 11.20 -6.69 -4.10
N PRO A 53 12.03 -6.71 -3.06
CA PRO A 53 13.47 -6.52 -3.23
C PRO A 53 14.04 -7.62 -4.14
N GLU A 54 14.86 -7.24 -5.13
CA GLU A 54 15.48 -8.19 -6.07
C GLU A 54 16.64 -8.97 -5.45
N SER A 55 17.17 -8.48 -4.33
CA SER A 55 18.26 -9.12 -3.58
C SER A 55 18.19 -8.76 -2.11
N SER A 56 18.93 -9.51 -1.28
CA SER A 56 19.04 -9.25 0.17
C SER A 56 19.56 -7.86 0.51
N VAL A 57 20.34 -7.22 -0.37
CA VAL A 57 20.84 -5.86 -0.17
C VAL A 57 19.70 -4.83 -0.15
N GLY A 58 18.65 -5.04 -0.95
CA GLY A 58 17.46 -4.19 -0.97
C GLY A 58 16.39 -4.58 0.06
N ALA A 59 16.54 -5.75 0.69
CA ALA A 59 15.57 -6.33 1.62
C ALA A 59 15.71 -5.76 3.03
N THR A 60 15.57 -4.44 3.16
CA THR A 60 15.60 -3.77 4.47
C THR A 60 14.38 -4.14 5.31
N ALA A 61 14.45 -3.92 6.64
CA ALA A 61 13.33 -4.20 7.53
C ALA A 61 12.03 -3.48 7.12
N CYS A 62 12.13 -2.25 6.63
CA CYS A 62 11.01 -1.46 6.14
C CYS A 62 10.42 -2.08 4.85
N VAL A 63 11.28 -2.45 3.89
CA VAL A 63 10.83 -3.09 2.63
C VAL A 63 10.16 -4.42 2.90
N CYS A 64 10.68 -5.21 3.84
CA CYS A 64 10.14 -6.51 4.23
C CYS A 64 8.96 -6.43 5.21
N SER A 65 8.42 -5.25 5.45
CA SER A 65 7.19 -5.05 6.21
C SER A 65 5.97 -5.17 5.31
N SER A 66 4.97 -5.92 5.77
CA SER A 66 3.69 -5.99 5.06
C SER A 66 2.99 -4.62 5.01
N VAL A 67 3.30 -3.73 5.96
CA VAL A 67 2.74 -2.37 6.01
C VAL A 67 3.24 -1.53 4.84
N LEU A 68 4.54 -1.58 4.55
CA LEU A 68 5.10 -0.91 3.37
C LEU A 68 4.52 -1.53 2.10
N TYR A 69 4.45 -2.86 2.01
CA TYR A 69 3.84 -3.56 0.88
C TYR A 69 2.38 -3.13 0.61
N MET A 70 1.56 -2.99 1.65
CA MET A 70 0.18 -2.53 1.51
C MET A 70 0.11 -1.10 0.98
N MET A 71 0.93 -0.17 1.52
CA MET A 71 0.99 1.21 1.04
C MET A 71 1.51 1.31 -0.40
N LEU A 72 2.53 0.51 -0.73
CA LEU A 72 3.13 0.44 -2.06
C LEU A 72 2.15 -0.13 -3.09
N SER A 73 1.38 -1.15 -2.72
CA SER A 73 0.35 -1.72 -3.59
C SER A 73 -0.79 -0.73 -3.84
N ALA A 74 -1.25 -0.02 -2.82
CA ALA A 74 -2.24 1.05 -2.98
C ALA A 74 -1.70 2.22 -3.82
N CYS A 75 -0.41 2.53 -3.71
CA CYS A 75 0.23 3.49 -4.61
C CYS A 75 0.15 3.04 -6.08
N GLY A 76 0.40 1.75 -6.37
CA GLY A 76 0.24 1.22 -7.73
C GLY A 76 -1.21 1.33 -8.21
N GLY A 77 -2.16 1.02 -7.32
CA GLY A 77 -3.59 1.15 -7.59
C GLY A 77 -4.01 2.58 -7.92
N CYS A 78 -3.57 3.56 -7.14
CA CYS A 78 -3.89 4.96 -7.38
C CYS A 78 -3.17 5.59 -8.59
N GLN A 79 -2.19 4.87 -9.15
CA GLN A 79 -1.54 5.17 -10.44
C GLN A 79 -2.22 4.46 -11.62
N GLY A 80 -3.30 3.71 -11.37
CA GLY A 80 -4.09 3.01 -12.39
C GLY A 80 -3.67 1.57 -12.65
N SER A 81 -2.83 0.98 -11.78
CA SER A 81 -2.59 -0.46 -11.84
C SER A 81 -3.79 -1.26 -11.32
N THR A 82 -4.07 -2.37 -11.98
CA THR A 82 -5.06 -3.37 -11.59
C THR A 82 -4.42 -4.72 -11.25
N VAL A 83 -3.09 -4.79 -11.26
CA VAL A 83 -2.31 -5.99 -10.97
C VAL A 83 -1.42 -5.74 -9.76
N PHE A 84 -1.44 -6.67 -8.82
CA PHE A 84 -0.69 -6.57 -7.57
C PHE A 84 0.13 -7.83 -7.37
N THR A 85 1.41 -7.67 -7.03
CA THR A 85 2.29 -8.79 -6.70
C THR A 85 1.81 -9.43 -5.41
N LEU A 86 1.73 -10.76 -5.38
CA LEU A 86 1.32 -11.47 -4.16
C LEU A 86 2.38 -11.27 -3.07
N TRP A 87 1.96 -11.26 -1.80
CA TRP A 87 2.87 -11.12 -0.68
C TRP A 87 3.95 -12.21 -0.66
N SER A 88 3.58 -13.45 -1.02
CA SER A 88 4.50 -14.58 -1.13
C SER A 88 5.55 -14.42 -2.24
N GLU A 89 5.26 -13.60 -3.25
CA GLU A 89 6.21 -13.27 -4.33
C GLU A 89 7.04 -12.04 -3.95
N TYR A 90 6.41 -11.05 -3.33
CA TYR A 90 7.05 -9.82 -2.89
C TYR A 90 8.13 -10.09 -1.83
N ASN A 91 7.88 -10.99 -0.88
CA ASN A 91 8.81 -11.22 0.21
C ASN A 91 9.87 -12.31 -0.06
N LEU A 92 10.01 -12.79 -1.30
CA LEU A 92 10.89 -13.93 -1.63
C LEU A 92 12.35 -13.74 -1.19
N ASN A 93 12.87 -12.50 -1.25
CA ASN A 93 14.24 -12.18 -0.87
C ASN A 93 14.35 -11.58 0.54
N CYS A 94 13.27 -11.61 1.33
CA CYS A 94 13.26 -11.16 2.72
C CYS A 94 13.60 -12.33 3.64
N GLU A 95 14.80 -12.31 4.24
CA GLU A 95 15.17 -13.31 5.26
C GLU A 95 14.32 -13.18 6.53
N THR A 96 13.99 -11.94 6.90
CA THR A 96 13.09 -11.62 8.02
C THR A 96 11.93 -10.79 7.50
N ILE A 97 10.70 -11.19 7.82
CA ILE A 97 9.47 -10.49 7.45
C ILE A 97 8.82 -9.86 8.68
N TYR A 98 8.12 -8.74 8.46
CA TYR A 98 7.39 -8.01 9.50
C TYR A 98 5.89 -7.97 9.16
N PRO A 99 5.14 -9.05 9.47
CA PRO A 99 3.72 -9.13 9.15
C PRO A 99 2.89 -8.24 10.09
N MET A 100 1.98 -7.46 9.51
CA MET A 100 1.05 -6.55 10.20
C MET A 100 1.75 -5.53 11.13
N VAL A 101 3.04 -5.29 10.94
CA VAL A 101 3.83 -4.39 11.78
C VAL A 101 4.87 -3.66 10.95
N PHE A 102 5.07 -2.38 11.25
CA PHE A 102 6.16 -1.59 10.69
C PHE A 102 7.28 -1.49 11.74
N PRO A 103 8.51 -1.95 11.44
CA PRO A 103 9.54 -2.16 12.46
C PRO A 103 10.27 -0.90 12.90
N GLU A 104 10.22 0.17 12.10
CA GLU A 104 10.92 1.42 12.39
C GLU A 104 9.96 2.51 12.92
N PRO A 105 10.49 3.55 13.59
CA PRO A 105 9.71 4.73 13.92
C PRO A 105 9.12 5.38 12.67
N ILE A 106 7.81 5.56 12.65
CA ILE A 106 7.14 6.31 11.58
C ILE A 106 7.49 7.79 11.72
N PRO A 107 7.91 8.49 10.66
CA PRO A 107 8.18 9.92 10.72
C PRO A 107 6.97 10.71 11.26
N ILE A 108 7.23 11.75 12.06
CA ILE A 108 6.18 12.49 12.79
C ILE A 108 5.12 13.12 11.88
N GLU A 109 5.49 13.42 10.62
CA GLU A 109 4.61 14.01 9.60
C GLU A 109 3.88 12.96 8.77
N ILE A 110 4.06 11.66 9.03
CA ILE A 110 3.44 10.58 8.27
C ILE A 110 2.37 9.90 9.12
N ARG A 111 1.24 9.57 8.49
CA ARG A 111 0.21 8.71 9.10
C ARG A 111 0.02 7.47 8.24
N VAL A 112 0.09 6.31 8.87
CA VAL A 112 -0.22 5.05 8.19
C VAL A 112 -1.67 4.70 8.51
N PRO A 113 -2.55 4.57 7.50
CA PRO A 113 -3.93 4.15 7.71
C PRO A 113 -4.03 2.75 8.34
N HIS A 114 -5.10 2.51 9.10
CA HIS A 114 -5.31 1.22 9.76
C HIS A 114 -5.37 0.04 8.76
N TRP A 115 -5.94 0.23 7.58
CA TRP A 115 -6.03 -0.81 6.54
C TRP A 115 -4.66 -1.32 6.07
N ALA A 116 -3.59 -0.53 6.20
CA ALA A 116 -2.25 -0.95 5.81
C ALA A 116 -1.66 -2.03 6.73
N TYR A 117 -2.26 -2.23 7.92
CA TYR A 117 -1.88 -3.27 8.87
C TYR A 117 -2.70 -4.56 8.71
N ALA A 118 -3.52 -4.67 7.66
CA ALA A 118 -4.29 -5.88 7.39
C ALA A 118 -3.39 -7.10 7.13
N ASN A 119 -3.92 -8.29 7.44
CA ASN A 119 -3.20 -9.54 7.26
C ASN A 119 -3.11 -9.94 5.78
N VAL A 120 -1.89 -9.91 5.23
CA VAL A 120 -1.58 -10.27 3.84
C VAL A 120 -1.37 -11.77 3.61
N SER A 121 -1.29 -12.57 4.68
CA SER A 121 -1.11 -14.03 4.61
C SER A 121 -2.43 -14.80 4.59
N GLY A 122 -3.57 -14.11 4.38
CA GLY A 122 -4.90 -14.72 4.25
C GLY A 122 -5.13 -15.42 2.91
N PRO A 123 -6.36 -15.91 2.64
CA PRO A 123 -6.69 -16.68 1.43
C PRO A 123 -6.38 -15.99 0.10
N LEU A 124 -6.31 -14.66 0.09
CA LEU A 124 -5.98 -13.85 -1.10
C LEU A 124 -4.47 -13.68 -1.31
N GLY A 125 -3.66 -13.92 -0.27
CA GLY A 125 -2.21 -13.90 -0.35
C GLY A 125 -1.58 -12.55 -0.72
N GLY A 126 -2.27 -11.42 -0.54
CA GLY A 126 -1.74 -10.10 -0.90
C GLY A 126 -2.75 -8.96 -0.73
N PHE A 127 -2.44 -7.83 -1.37
CA PHE A 127 -3.29 -6.63 -1.40
C PHE A 127 -4.55 -6.85 -2.24
N ASN A 128 -5.71 -6.52 -1.67
CA ASN A 128 -6.98 -6.39 -2.38
C ASN A 128 -7.56 -5.00 -2.06
N PRO A 129 -7.78 -4.14 -3.07
CA PRO A 129 -8.27 -2.78 -2.83
C PRO A 129 -9.67 -2.76 -2.21
N VAL A 130 -10.54 -3.71 -2.53
CA VAL A 130 -11.91 -3.77 -1.97
C VAL A 130 -11.87 -4.09 -0.48
N ASP A 131 -11.06 -5.07 -0.09
CA ASP A 131 -10.94 -5.45 1.32
C ASP A 131 -10.23 -4.37 2.13
N ALA A 132 -9.19 -3.76 1.55
CA ALA A 132 -8.47 -2.65 2.17
C ALA A 132 -9.37 -1.43 2.39
N GLU A 133 -10.19 -1.08 1.39
CA GLU A 133 -11.20 -0.02 1.51
C GLU A 133 -12.23 -0.34 2.59
N GLU A 134 -12.73 -1.59 2.65
CA GLU A 134 -13.69 -2.01 3.66
C GLU A 134 -13.12 -1.89 5.08
N ILE A 135 -11.86 -2.34 5.29
CA ILE A 135 -11.14 -2.21 6.57
C ILE A 135 -10.87 -0.75 6.93
N GLY A 136 -10.59 0.09 5.92
CA GLY A 136 -10.38 1.53 6.08
C GLY A 136 -11.62 2.27 6.61
N GLY A 137 -12.77 1.61 6.57
CA GLY A 137 -14.05 2.19 6.93
C GLY A 137 -14.57 3.02 5.76
N ALA A 138 -15.59 2.50 5.10
CA ALA A 138 -16.31 3.16 4.01
C ALA A 138 -16.96 4.47 4.49
N TYR A 139 -16.20 5.54 4.58
CA TYR A 139 -16.76 6.83 4.98
C TYR A 139 -17.47 7.57 3.86
N MET A 140 -17.53 7.06 2.62
CA MET A 140 -18.25 7.76 1.55
C MET A 140 -19.07 6.95 0.51
N TYR A 141 -19.40 5.66 0.65
CA TYR A 141 -20.34 5.05 -0.35
C TYR A 141 -21.26 3.89 0.09
N ARG A 142 -21.66 3.78 1.37
CA ARG A 142 -22.93 3.10 1.71
C ARG A 142 -24.14 4.03 1.55
N ARG A 143 -24.24 4.77 0.43
CA ARG A 143 -25.42 5.60 0.11
C ARG A 143 -26.25 5.14 -1.09
N SER A 144 -25.91 4.04 -1.77
CA SER A 144 -26.63 3.73 -3.03
C SER A 144 -27.10 2.29 -3.23
N LEU A 145 -26.78 1.31 -2.38
CA LEU A 145 -27.25 -0.07 -2.61
C LEU A 145 -27.63 -0.80 -1.31
N TRP A 146 -28.74 -0.36 -0.71
CA TRP A 146 -29.67 -1.28 -0.05
C TRP A 146 -30.90 -1.39 -0.95
N PRO A 147 -31.37 -2.60 -1.32
CA PRO A 147 -32.69 -2.72 -1.92
C PRO A 147 -33.71 -2.35 -0.86
N ALA A 148 -34.64 -1.47 -1.22
CA ALA A 148 -35.83 -1.20 -0.42
C ALA A 148 -36.54 -2.54 -0.15
N ARG A 149 -36.57 -2.97 1.11
CA ARG A 149 -37.56 -3.96 1.53
C ARG A 149 -38.89 -3.25 1.62
N ILE A 150 -39.79 -3.60 0.71
CA ILE A 150 -41.24 -3.42 0.84
C ILE A 150 -41.74 -4.46 1.84
#